data_AF-A0A357D595-F1
#
_entry.id   AF-A0A357D595-F1
#
_cell.length_a   1.000
_cell.length_b   1.000
_cell.length_c   1.000
_cell.angle_alpha   90.00
_cell.angle_beta   90.00
_cell.angle_gamma   90.00
#
_symmetry.space_group_name_H-M   'P 1'
#
loop_
_entity.id
_entity.type
_entity.pdbx_description
1 polymer ?
#
loop_
_entity_poly.entity_id
_entity_poly.type
_entity_poly.pdbx_seq_one_letter_code
_entity_poly.pdbx_strand_id
1 'polypeptide(L)'
;MILPLIMRTAEEALKAVPDAYREGSFALGAGKLRTVFKIVLPSATPGILAGIILGVGRIVGETAALIYTAGTVAEIPQGKDLLFDSTRTLSVHMYVLSSEGLYVNQAAATAVVLLGIVVIINGL
;
A
#
# COMPACT_ATOMS: atom_id res chain seq x y z
N MET A 1 -6.97 0.17 -8.20
CA MET A 1 -8.03 1.01 -7.60
C MET A 1 -7.68 1.42 -6.15
N ILE A 2 -6.47 1.95 -5.92
CA ILE A 2 -6.00 2.23 -4.55
C ILE A 2 -6.17 3.67 -4.09
N LEU A 3 -6.10 4.62 -5.03
CA LEU A 3 -6.13 6.04 -4.72
C LEU A 3 -7.44 6.49 -4.03
N PRO A 4 -8.65 6.08 -4.49
CA PRO A 4 -9.89 6.50 -3.82
C PRO A 4 -10.05 5.91 -2.41
N LEU A 5 -9.51 4.72 -2.16
CA LEU A 5 -9.52 4.08 -0.85
C LEU A 5 -8.70 4.90 0.14
N ILE A 6 -7.44 5.19 -0.22
CA ILE A 6 -6.53 5.97 0.62
C ILE A 6 -7.10 7.36 0.88
N MET A 7 -7.68 8.02 -0.14
CA MET A 7 -8.33 9.32 0.02
C MET A 7 -9.47 9.28 1.03
N ARG A 8 -10.38 8.29 0.93
CA ARG A 8 -11.49 8.18 1.90
C ARG A 8 -11.00 7.88 3.30
N THR A 9 -10.02 6.99 3.46
CA THR A 9 -9.48 6.70 4.80
C THR A 9 -8.79 7.91 5.42
N ALA A 10 -8.09 8.72 4.60
CA ALA A 10 -7.47 9.95 5.06
C ALA A 10 -8.51 11.04 5.41
N GLU A 11 -9.58 11.14 4.63
CA GLU A 11 -10.68 12.07 4.89
C GLU A 11 -11.38 11.76 6.22
N GLU A 12 -11.70 10.49 6.46
CA GLU A 12 -12.32 10.06 7.72
C GLU A 12 -11.37 10.22 8.91
N ALA A 13 -10.07 9.96 8.74
CA ALA A 13 -9.07 10.24 9.76
C ALA A 13 -8.99 11.73 10.15
N LEU A 14 -9.12 12.64 9.17
CA LEU A 14 -9.14 14.08 9.41
C LEU A 14 -10.44 14.57 10.06
N LYS A 15 -11.59 13.97 9.72
CA LYS A 15 -12.89 14.26 10.34
C LYS A 15 -13.00 13.72 11.77
N ALA A 16 -12.30 12.62 12.07
CA ALA A 16 -12.30 12.03 13.40
C ALA A 16 -11.60 12.91 14.46
N VAL A 17 -10.80 13.91 14.05
CA VAL A 17 -10.15 14.84 14.98
C VAL A 17 -11.19 15.75 15.63
N PRO A 18 -11.34 15.75 16.97
CA PRO A 18 -12.31 16.60 17.67
C PRO A 18 -12.14 18.09 17.38
N ASP A 19 -13.25 18.79 17.18
CA ASP A 19 -13.24 20.24 16.92
C ASP A 19 -12.69 21.06 18.11
N ALA A 20 -12.74 20.52 19.33
CA ALA A 20 -12.14 21.12 20.52
C ALA A 20 -10.63 21.42 20.35
N TYR A 21 -9.88 20.59 19.60
CA TYR A 21 -8.47 20.87 19.30
C TYR A 21 -8.30 22.09 18.39
N ARG A 22 -9.25 22.33 17.49
CA ARG A 22 -9.25 23.49 16.60
C ARG A 22 -9.63 24.75 17.36
N GLU A 23 -10.67 24.69 18.18
CA GLU A 23 -11.12 25.77 19.03
C GLU A 23 -10.04 26.20 20.04
N GLY A 24 -9.40 25.24 20.70
CA GLY A 24 -8.28 25.51 21.61
C GLY A 24 -7.08 26.17 20.91
N SER A 25 -6.78 25.76 19.67
CA SER A 25 -5.74 26.40 18.86
C SER A 25 -6.08 27.86 18.53
N PHE A 26 -7.33 28.13 18.15
CA PHE A 26 -7.79 29.48 17.84
C PHE A 26 -7.82 30.37 19.10
N ALA A 27 -8.21 29.83 20.26
CA ALA A 27 -8.17 30.55 21.54
C ALA A 27 -6.76 30.97 21.94
N LEU A 28 -5.74 30.18 21.56
CA LEU A 28 -4.32 30.51 21.74
C LEU A 28 -3.77 31.48 20.67
N GLY A 29 -4.62 32.00 19.78
CA GLY A 29 -4.24 32.94 18.72
C GLY A 29 -3.53 32.30 17.53
N ALA A 30 -3.57 30.97 17.37
CA ALA A 30 -2.96 30.32 16.21
C ALA A 30 -3.81 30.49 14.95
N GLY A 31 -3.15 30.76 13.81
CA GLY A 31 -3.82 30.85 12.51
C GLY A 31 -4.25 29.48 11.96
N LYS A 32 -5.21 29.48 11.01
CA LYS A 32 -5.78 28.26 10.39
C LYS A 32 -4.72 27.29 9.86
N LEU A 33 -3.72 27.78 9.11
CA LEU A 33 -2.64 26.94 8.58
C LEU A 33 -1.83 26.27 9.70
N ARG A 34 -1.54 27.00 10.78
CA ARG A 34 -0.78 26.46 11.92
C ARG A 34 -1.58 25.36 12.64
N THR A 35 -2.88 25.57 12.83
CA THR A 35 -3.79 24.58 13.41
C THR A 35 -3.83 23.30 12.56
N VAL A 36 -3.91 23.42 11.23
CA VAL A 36 -3.94 22.26 10.33
C VAL A 36 -2.63 21.47 10.41
N PHE A 37 -1.49 22.11 10.18
CA PHE A 37 -0.20 21.39 10.08
C PHE A 37 0.34 20.91 11.43
N LYS A 38 0.04 21.61 12.53
CA LYS A 38 0.66 21.33 13.83
C LYS A 38 -0.24 20.59 14.82
N ILE A 39 -1.55 20.57 14.60
CA ILE A 39 -2.51 19.96 15.52
C ILE A 39 -3.34 18.89 14.81
N VAL A 40 -4.05 19.28 13.75
CA VAL A 40 -4.97 18.36 13.06
C VAL A 40 -4.22 17.26 12.32
N LEU A 41 -3.21 17.62 11.52
CA LEU A 41 -2.46 16.66 10.71
C LEU A 41 -1.74 15.62 11.59
N PRO A 42 -0.95 15.99 12.63
CA PRO A 42 -0.32 15.03 13.53
C PRO A 42 -1.34 14.13 14.23
N SER A 43 -2.48 14.69 14.67
CA SER A 43 -3.52 13.92 15.35
C SER A 43 -4.24 12.92 14.43
N ALA A 44 -4.33 13.21 13.13
CA ALA A 44 -4.91 12.29 12.14
C ALA A 44 -3.90 11.27 11.58
N THR A 45 -2.59 11.41 11.85
CA THR A 45 -1.56 10.51 11.32
C THR A 45 -1.82 9.04 11.55
N PRO A 46 -2.30 8.56 12.73
CA PRO A 46 -2.50 7.13 12.93
C PRO A 46 -3.58 6.57 11.98
N GLY A 47 -4.65 7.34 11.73
CA GLY A 47 -5.72 6.94 10.82
C GLY A 47 -5.28 6.95 9.35
N ILE A 48 -4.47 7.93 8.96
CA ILE A 48 -3.89 7.99 7.60
C ILE A 48 -2.93 6.81 7.38
N LEU A 49 -2.06 6.52 8.36
CA LEU A 49 -1.12 5.41 8.30
C LEU A 49 -1.86 4.06 8.19
N ALA A 50 -2.93 3.86 8.97
CA ALA A 50 -3.76 2.66 8.85
C ALA A 50 -4.35 2.50 7.43
N GLY A 51 -4.84 3.59 6.84
CA GLY A 51 -5.32 3.60 5.46
C GLY A 51 -4.24 3.24 4.43
N ILE A 52 -3.00 3.71 4.64
CA ILE A 52 -1.85 3.38 3.80
C ILE A 52 -1.50 1.90 3.93
N ILE A 53 -1.38 1.36 5.16
CA ILE A 53 -1.04 -0.05 5.42
C ILE A 53 -2.05 -0.98 4.74
N LEU A 54 -3.35 -0.74 4.94
CA LEU A 54 -4.42 -1.49 4.27
C LEU A 54 -4.36 -1.33 2.75
N GLY A 55 -3.97 -0.16 2.27
CA GLY A 55 -3.74 0.12 0.87
C GLY A 55 -2.62 -0.76 0.29
N VAL A 56 -1.47 -0.84 0.96
CA VAL A 56 -0.34 -1.68 0.53
C VAL A 56 -0.75 -3.16 0.46
N GLY A 57 -1.46 -3.65 1.48
CA GLY A 57 -1.99 -5.02 1.46
C GLY A 57 -2.88 -5.31 0.24
N ARG A 58 -3.69 -4.33 -0.18
CA ARG A 58 -4.57 -4.48 -1.35
C ARG A 58 -3.82 -4.40 -2.68
N ILE A 59 -2.75 -3.61 -2.79
CA ILE A 59 -1.92 -3.49 -4.01
C ILE A 59 -1.33 -4.86 -4.40
N VAL A 60 -0.91 -5.66 -3.42
CA VAL A 60 -0.35 -7.01 -3.68
C VAL A 60 -1.35 -7.89 -4.44
N GLY A 61 -2.64 -7.71 -4.18
CA GLY A 61 -3.74 -8.42 -4.87
C GLY A 61 -4.18 -7.82 -6.20
N GLU A 62 -3.71 -6.64 -6.61
CA GLU A 62 -4.04 -6.03 -7.92
C GLU A 62 -3.17 -6.62 -9.06
N THR A 63 -3.13 -7.95 -9.16
CA THR A 63 -2.29 -8.69 -10.12
C THR A 63 -2.66 -8.40 -11.57
N ALA A 64 -3.94 -8.17 -11.88
CA ALA A 64 -4.41 -7.89 -13.24
C ALA A 64 -3.75 -6.65 -13.84
N ALA A 65 -3.66 -5.55 -13.08
CA ALA A 65 -3.03 -4.32 -13.56
C ALA A 65 -1.53 -4.51 -13.80
N LEU A 66 -0.86 -5.32 -12.96
CA LEU A 66 0.57 -5.60 -13.07
C LEU A 66 0.91 -6.45 -14.30
N ILE A 67 0.08 -7.45 -14.65
CA ILE A 67 0.28 -8.27 -15.86
C ILE A 67 0.31 -7.40 -17.12
N TYR A 68 -0.59 -6.42 -17.22
CA TYR A 68 -0.69 -5.57 -18.41
C TYR A 68 0.31 -4.41 -18.46
N THR A 69 0.95 -4.06 -17.34
CA THR A 69 1.86 -2.90 -17.28
C THR A 69 3.33 -3.27 -17.09
N ALA A 70 3.64 -4.22 -16.20
CA ALA A 70 5.02 -4.67 -15.92
C ALA A 70 5.46 -5.86 -16.80
N GLY A 71 4.50 -6.50 -17.48
CA GLY A 71 4.76 -7.66 -18.32
C GLY A 71 4.98 -8.95 -17.52
N THR A 72 5.31 -10.02 -18.25
CA THR A 72 5.45 -11.38 -17.70
C THR A 72 6.82 -11.98 -18.01
N VAL A 73 7.88 -11.19 -18.13
CA VAL A 73 9.22 -11.72 -18.46
C VAL A 73 9.70 -12.65 -17.34
N ALA A 74 10.04 -13.89 -17.67
CA ALA A 74 10.43 -14.93 -16.70
C ALA A 74 11.92 -14.87 -16.31
N GLU A 75 12.62 -13.81 -16.68
CA GLU A 75 14.06 -13.67 -16.45
C GLU A 75 14.34 -13.01 -15.10
N ILE A 76 15.37 -13.51 -14.44
CA ILE A 76 15.98 -12.84 -13.29
C ILE A 76 16.95 -11.82 -13.88
N PRO A 77 16.87 -10.52 -13.52
CA PRO A 77 17.81 -9.52 -13.96
C PRO A 77 19.25 -9.96 -13.65
N GLN A 78 20.08 -10.08 -14.68
CA GLN A 78 21.50 -10.41 -14.54
C GLN A 78 22.32 -9.36 -15.28
N GLY A 79 22.92 -8.42 -14.55
CA GLY A 79 23.71 -7.36 -15.16
C GLY A 79 24.03 -6.18 -14.24
N LYS A 80 24.68 -5.14 -14.78
CA LYS A 80 24.96 -3.88 -14.07
C LYS A 80 23.76 -2.92 -14.05
N ASP A 81 22.77 -3.14 -14.92
CA ASP A 81 21.56 -2.31 -15.08
C ASP A 81 20.32 -2.95 -14.42
N LEU A 82 20.50 -3.49 -13.20
CA LEU A 82 19.45 -4.14 -12.38
C LEU A 82 18.18 -3.29 -12.18
N LEU A 83 18.28 -1.97 -12.33
CA LEU A 83 17.20 -1.01 -12.12
C LEU A 83 16.27 -0.84 -13.34
N PHE A 84 16.71 -1.23 -14.54
CA PHE A 84 15.94 -1.06 -15.78
C PHE A 84 15.54 -2.37 -16.45
N ASP A 85 15.97 -3.51 -15.90
CA ASP A 85 15.59 -4.83 -16.41
C ASP A 85 14.12 -5.16 -16.12
N SER A 86 13.47 -5.82 -17.08
CA SER A 86 12.08 -6.24 -16.95
C SER A 86 11.94 -7.40 -15.99
N THR A 87 11.34 -7.15 -14.82
CA THR A 87 11.06 -8.18 -13.81
C THR A 87 9.59 -8.56 -13.75
N ARG A 88 9.34 -9.82 -13.38
CA ARG A 88 8.00 -10.30 -12.98
C ARG A 88 7.78 -10.09 -11.49
N THR A 89 6.64 -9.55 -11.10
CA THR A 89 6.26 -9.47 -9.68
C THR A 89 5.90 -10.86 -9.13
N LEU A 90 6.09 -11.08 -7.82
CA LEU A 90 5.78 -12.35 -7.17
C LEU A 90 4.32 -12.79 -7.39
N SER A 91 3.37 -11.85 -7.37
CA SER A 91 1.94 -12.12 -7.60
C SER A 91 1.66 -12.57 -9.04
N VAL A 92 2.34 -11.98 -10.03
CA VAL A 92 2.26 -12.43 -11.43
C VAL A 92 2.93 -13.78 -11.61
N HIS A 93 4.05 -14.03 -10.93
CA HIS A 93 4.74 -15.32 -10.97
C HIS A 93 3.85 -16.45 -10.46
N MET A 94 3.20 -16.27 -9.30
CA MET A 94 2.23 -17.22 -8.76
C MET A 94 1.08 -17.49 -9.74
N TYR A 95 0.53 -16.43 -10.36
CA TYR A 95 -0.58 -16.54 -11.31
C TYR A 95 -0.21 -17.35 -12.57
N VAL A 96 0.95 -17.09 -13.17
CA VAL A 96 1.42 -17.82 -14.36
C VAL A 96 1.65 -19.30 -14.02
N LEU A 97 2.33 -19.58 -12.91
CA LEU A 97 2.60 -20.95 -12.47
C LEU A 97 1.31 -21.73 -12.15
N SER A 98 0.32 -21.05 -11.57
CA SER A 98 -1.01 -21.62 -11.32
C SER A 98 -1.80 -21.84 -12.60
N SER A 99 -1.63 -21.00 -13.63
CA SER A 99 -2.35 -21.11 -14.90
C SER A 99 -1.79 -22.20 -15.81
N GLU A 100 -0.48 -22.46 -15.74
CA GLU A 100 0.18 -23.54 -16.49
C GLU A 100 -0.13 -24.93 -15.92
N GLY A 101 -0.52 -25.04 -14.65
CA GLY A 101 -0.97 -26.29 -14.02
C GLY A 101 0.10 -27.37 -13.81
N LEU A 102 1.31 -27.19 -14.37
CA LEU A 102 2.42 -28.16 -14.29
C LEU A 102 3.19 -28.09 -12.97
N TYR A 103 3.19 -26.94 -12.29
CA TYR A 103 4.04 -26.66 -11.13
C TYR A 103 3.26 -26.18 -9.90
N VAL A 104 2.18 -26.88 -9.55
CA VAL A 104 1.26 -26.52 -8.46
C VAL A 104 1.98 -26.34 -7.10
N ASN A 105 2.97 -27.20 -6.80
CA ASN A 105 3.74 -27.10 -5.55
C ASN A 105 4.55 -25.81 -5.45
N GLN A 106 5.09 -25.32 -6.57
CA GLN A 106 5.87 -24.07 -6.62
C GLN A 106 4.93 -22.85 -6.55
N ALA A 107 3.74 -22.95 -7.14
CA ALA A 107 2.71 -21.92 -7.02
C ALA A 107 2.24 -21.76 -5.57
N ALA A 108 2.03 -22.88 -4.87
CA ALA A 108 1.69 -22.87 -3.45
C ALA A 108 2.82 -22.28 -2.59
N ALA A 109 4.08 -22.64 -2.85
CA ALA A 109 5.23 -22.07 -2.13
C ALA A 109 5.32 -20.55 -2.30
N THR A 110 5.14 -20.04 -3.53
CA THR A 110 5.16 -18.59 -3.79
C THR A 110 3.97 -17.86 -3.18
N ALA A 111 2.78 -18.50 -3.14
CA ALA A 111 1.61 -17.97 -2.43
C ALA A 111 1.87 -17.82 -0.93
N VAL A 112 2.51 -18.80 -0.28
CA VAL A 112 2.84 -18.74 1.15
C VAL A 112 3.82 -17.60 1.45
N VAL A 113 4.85 -17.42 0.62
CA VAL A 113 5.81 -16.32 0.77
C VAL A 113 5.12 -14.96 0.61
N LEU A 114 4.29 -14.80 -0.41
CA LEU A 114 3.49 -13.58 -0.61
C LEU A 114 2.58 -13.28 0.58
N LEU A 115 1.89 -14.31 1.09
CA LEU A 115 1.00 -14.17 2.23
C LEU A 115 1.79 -13.77 3.49
N GLY A 116 2.95 -14.38 3.73
CA GLY A 116 3.85 -14.02 4.82
C GLY A 116 4.28 -12.55 4.75
N ILE A 117 4.66 -12.06 3.57
CA ILE A 117 5.01 -10.64 3.36
C ILE A 117 3.83 -9.72 3.67
N VAL A 118 2.63 -10.05 3.17
CA VAL A 118 1.42 -9.25 3.42
C VAL A 118 1.06 -9.21 4.90
N VAL A 119 1.17 -10.33 5.60
CA VAL A 119 0.90 -10.41 7.04
C VAL A 119 1.93 -9.60 7.82
N ILE A 120 3.21 -9.65 7.46
CA ILE A 120 4.26 -8.83 8.11
C ILE A 120 3.97 -7.34 7.92
N ILE A 121 3.58 -6.92 6.71
CA ILE A 121 3.28 -5.51 6.41
C ILE A 121 2.02 -5.03 7.16
N ASN A 122 0.99 -5.86 7.24
CA ASN A 122 -0.26 -5.50 7.93
C ASN A 122 -0.20 -5.67 9.46
N GLY A 123 0.74 -6.49 9.96
CA GLY A 123 0.93 -6.76 11.38
C GLY A 123 1.88 -5.81 12.08
N LEU A 124 2.60 -4.96 11.34
CA LEU A 124 3.48 -3.90 11.85
C LEU A 124 2.72 -2.57 11.96
#